data_AF-A0A3M1FEC6-F1
#
_entry.id   AF-A0A3M1FEC6-F1
#
_cell.length_a   1.000
_cell.length_b   1.000
_cell.length_c   1.000
_cell.angle_alpha   90.00
_cell.angle_beta   90.00
_cell.angle_gamma   90.00
#
_symmetry.space_group_name_H-M   'P 1'
#
loop_
_entity.id
_entity.type
_entity.pdbx_description
1 polymer ?
#
loop_
_entity_poly.entity_id
_entity_poly.type
_entity_poly.pdbx_seq_one_letter_code
_entity_poly.pdbx_strand_id
1 'polypeptide(L)' 'MQAVQTLSRDELRQTVLDVLETIAPEADFDALDPNADMREALEIDSFDFLNLVIGLNEALGVEIPEKD' A
#
# COMPACT_ATOMS: atom_id res chain seq x y z
N MET A 1 23.11 10.42 -9.15
CA MET A 1 23.18 9.41 -8.08
C MET A 1 22.03 9.67 -7.14
N GLN A 2 20.84 9.13 -7.43
CA GLN A 2 19.77 9.13 -6.44
C GLN A 2 20.02 7.94 -5.52
N ALA A 3 20.25 8.24 -4.24
CA ALA A 3 20.35 7.25 -3.19
C ALA A 3 19.02 6.50 -3.17
N VAL A 4 19.02 5.25 -3.61
CA VAL A 4 17.88 4.36 -3.40
C VAL A 4 17.77 4.20 -1.90
N GLN A 5 16.81 4.89 -1.29
CA GLN A 5 16.53 4.71 0.13
C GLN A 5 16.25 3.22 0.32
N THR A 6 17.10 2.54 1.09
CA THR A 6 16.91 1.13 1.39
C THR A 6 15.79 1.06 2.43
N LEU A 7 14.54 1.26 2.00
CA LEU A 7 13.41 1.03 2.88
C LEU A 7 13.45 -0.44 3.30
N SER A 8 13.49 -0.66 4.60
CA SER A 8 13.33 -2.00 5.15
C SER A 8 11.92 -2.50 4.82
N ARG A 9 11.78 -3.81 4.59
CA ARG A 9 10.47 -4.42 4.27
C ARG A 9 9.40 -4.04 5.29
N ASP A 10 9.78 -3.88 6.56
CA ASP A 10 8.90 -3.47 7.64
C ASP A 10 8.45 -2.01 7.53
N GLU A 11 9.31 -1.09 7.11
CA GLU A 11 8.91 0.31 6.86
C GLU A 11 7.97 0.40 5.67
N LEU A 12 8.27 -0.33 4.60
CA LEU A 12 7.39 -0.42 3.43
C LEU A 12 6.02 -0.98 3.81
N ARG A 13 5.99 -2.03 4.64
CA ARG A 13 4.75 -2.60 5.16
C ARG A 13 4.00 -1.61 6.03
N GLN A 14 4.68 -0.91 6.95
CA GLN A 14 4.07 0.11 7.80
C GLN A 14 3.44 1.23 6.98
N THR A 15 4.14 1.76 5.97
CA THR A 15 3.58 2.78 5.08
C THR A 15 2.37 2.27 4.32
N VAL A 16 2.40 1.02 3.83
CA VAL A 16 1.25 0.42 3.15
C VAL A 16 0.06 0.30 4.08
N LEU A 17 0.27 -0.14 5.32
CA LEU A 17 -0.77 -0.25 6.34
C LEU A 17 -1.37 1.12 6.68
N ASP A 18 -0.55 2.16 6.81
CA ASP A 18 -1.00 3.53 7.15
C ASP A 18 -1.92 4.13 6.07
N VAL A 19 -1.57 3.94 4.80
CA VAL A 19 -2.42 4.36 3.66
C VAL A 19 -3.69 3.52 3.58
N LEU A 20 -3.56 2.21 3.79
CA LEU A 20 -4.69 1.29 3.81
C LEU A 20 -5.69 1.65 4.92
N GLU A 21 -5.22 1.98 6.12
CA GLU A 21 -6.05 2.40 7.26
C GLU A 21 -6.78 3.73 6.99
N THR A 22 -6.23 4.58 6.14
CA THR A 22 -6.90 5.82 5.71
C THR A 22 -8.09 5.56 4.78
N ILE A 23 -8.03 4.50 3.98
CA ILE A 23 -9.04 4.17 2.97
C ILE A 23 -10.08 3.18 3.50
N ALA A 24 -9.62 2.15 4.20
CA ALA A 24 -10.44 1.09 4.77
C ALA A 24 -10.13 0.89 6.27
N PRO A 25 -10.33 1.90 7.13
CA PRO A 25 -10.00 1.82 8.57
C PRO A 25 -10.71 0.67 9.30
N GLU A 26 -11.82 0.20 8.74
CA GLU A 26 -12.62 -0.91 9.24
C GLU A 26 -12.15 -2.30 8.78
N ALA A 27 -11.14 -2.38 7.90
CA ALA A 27 -10.60 -3.64 7.42
C ALA A 27 -9.49 -4.18 8.34
N ASP A 28 -9.42 -5.50 8.47
CA ASP A 28 -8.46 -6.17 9.34
C ASP A 28 -7.14 -6.43 8.61
N PHE A 29 -6.21 -5.48 8.73
CA PHE A 29 -4.94 -5.55 8.01
C PHE A 29 -3.92 -6.50 8.65
N ASP A 30 -4.08 -6.82 9.94
CA ASP A 30 -3.18 -7.73 10.67
C ASP A 30 -3.47 -9.20 10.28
N ALA A 31 -4.74 -9.51 9.98
CA ALA A 31 -5.17 -10.80 9.44
C ALA A 31 -5.09 -10.92 7.90
N LEU A 32 -4.64 -9.86 7.20
CA LEU A 32 -4.60 -9.84 5.75
C LEU A 32 -3.51 -10.77 5.21
N ASP A 33 -3.90 -11.78 4.41
CA ASP A 33 -2.92 -12.62 3.74
C ASP A 33 -2.26 -11.83 2.59
N PRO A 34 -0.92 -11.71 2.56
CA PRO A 34 -0.23 -10.99 1.50
C PRO A 34 -0.34 -11.64 0.11
N ASN A 35 -0.87 -12.87 0.02
CA ASN A 35 -1.17 -13.57 -1.24
C ASN A 35 -2.67 -13.58 -1.55
N ALA A 36 -3.53 -13.12 -0.65
CA ALA A 36 -4.95 -12.96 -0.94
C ALA A 36 -5.19 -11.73 -1.81
N ASP A 37 -6.30 -11.76 -2.55
CA ASP A 37 -6.73 -10.61 -3.30
C ASP A 37 -7.13 -9.49 -2.32
N MET A 38 -6.37 -8.39 -2.33
CA MET A 38 -6.61 -7.26 -1.43
C MET A 38 -7.99 -6.63 -1.66
N ARG A 39 -8.56 -6.71 -2.87
CA ARG A 39 -9.88 -6.12 -3.14
C ARG A 39 -10.99 -6.92 -2.48
N GLU A 40 -10.92 -8.25 -2.55
CA GLU A 40 -11.87 -9.09 -1.83
C GLU A 40 -11.66 -9.04 -0.31
N ALA A 41 -10.41 -9.07 0.15
CA ALA A 41 -10.11 -9.14 1.58
C ALA A 41 -10.41 -7.83 2.33
N LEU A 42 -10.29 -6.69 1.67
CA LEU A 42 -10.57 -5.37 2.24
C LEU A 42 -11.94 -4.82 1.82
N GLU A 43 -12.69 -5.57 1.02
CA GLU A 43 -13.95 -5.15 0.41
C GLU A 43 -13.87 -3.77 -0.28
N ILE A 44 -12.70 -3.45 -0.86
CA ILE A 44 -12.44 -2.15 -1.50
C ILE A 44 -12.93 -2.10 -2.94
N ASP A 45 -13.55 -0.99 -3.29
CA ASP A 45 -13.97 -0.72 -4.66
C ASP A 45 -12.79 -0.30 -5.56
N SER A 46 -13.02 -0.26 -6.87
CA SER A 46 -12.01 0.17 -7.85
C SER A 46 -11.47 1.58 -7.61
N PHE A 47 -12.25 2.45 -6.97
CA PHE A 47 -11.82 3.81 -6.62
C PHE A 47 -10.95 3.83 -5.38
N ASP A 48 -11.28 3.04 -4.36
CA ASP A 48 -10.47 2.89 -3.14
C ASP A 48 -9.10 2.29 -3.46
N PHE A 49 -9.06 1.28 -4.33
CA PHE A 49 -7.78 0.75 -4.81
C PHE A 49 -6.93 1.79 -5.54
N LEU A 50 -7.55 2.67 -6.34
CA LEU A 50 -6.82 3.74 -7.03
C LEU A 50 -6.24 4.74 -6.03
N ASN A 51 -7.05 5.16 -5.06
CA ASN A 51 -6.62 6.05 -3.98
C ASN A 51 -5.51 5.40 -3.13
N LEU A 52 -5.55 4.08 -2.96
CA LEU A 52 -4.50 3.33 -2.25
C LEU A 52 -3.17 3.45 -2.99
N VAL A 53 -3.17 3.21 -4.30
CA VAL A 53 -1.95 3.33 -5.13
C VAL A 53 -1.43 4.77 -5.13
N ILE A 54 -2.32 5.76 -5.18
CA ILE A 54 -1.95 7.18 -5.12
C ILE A 54 -1.34 7.52 -3.75
N GLY A 55 -2.01 7.15 -2.65
CA GLY A 55 -1.53 7.40 -1.29
C GLY A 55 -0.23 6.67 -0.99
N LEU A 56 -0.03 5.45 -1.52
CA LEU A 56 1.23 4.73 -1.44
C LEU A 56 2.35 5.47 -2.17
N ASN A 57 2.07 5.99 -3.38
CA ASN A 57 3.03 6.75 -4.16
C ASN A 57 3.43 8.04 -3.43
N GLU A 58 2.46 8.77 -2.87
CA GLU A 58 2.69 9.98 -2.09
C GLU A 58 3.42 9.72 -0.77
N ALA A 59 3.06 8.66 -0.04
CA ALA A 59 3.63 8.33 1.27
C ALA A 59 5.03 7.73 1.19
N LEU A 60 5.29 6.87 0.19
CA LEU A 60 6.63 6.34 -0.05
C LEU A 60 7.54 7.41 -0.67
N GLY A 61 6.97 8.38 -1.40
CA GLY A 61 7.74 9.41 -2.10
C GLY A 61 8.76 8.84 -3.09
N VAL A 62 8.59 7.56 -3.43
CA VAL A 62 9.38 6.83 -4.41
C VAL A 62 8.53 6.80 -5.67
N GLU A 63 9.06 7.33 -6.79
CA GLU A 63 8.50 7.04 -8.11
C GLU A 63 8.46 5.51 -8.22
N ILE A 64 7.28 4.89 -8.04
CA ILE A 64 7.09 3.47 -8.29
C ILE A 64 7.37 3.32 -9.77
N PRO A 65 8.55 2.80 -10.18
CA PRO A 65 8.81 2.64 -11.58
C PRO A 65 7.92 1.50 -12.01
N GLU A 66 7.00 1.75 -12.94
CA GLU A 66 6.35 0.67 -13.69
C GLU A 66 7.48 -0.18 -14.27
N LYS A 67 7.69 -1.35 -13.67
CA LYS A 67 8.64 -2.32 -14.19
C LYS A 67 7.79 -3.32 -14.97
N ASP A 68 7.82 -3.14 -16.29
CA ASP A 68 7.35 -4.06 -17.34
C ASP A 68 7.56 -5.54 -16.96
#